data_AF-A0A2G5BH98-F1
#
_entry.id   AF-A0A2G5BH98-F1
#
_cell.length_a   1.000
_cell.length_b   1.000
_cell.length_c   1.000
_cell.angle_alpha   90.00
_cell.angle_beta   90.00
_cell.angle_gamma   90.00
#
_symmetry.space_group_name_H-M   'P 1'
#
loop_
_entity.id
_entity.type
_entity.pdbx_description
1 polymer ?
#
loop_
_entity_poly.entity_id
_entity_poly.type
_entity_poly.pdbx_seq_one_letter_code
_entity_poly.pdbx_strand_id
1 'polypeptide(L)'
;MLREREAILMSFGTSTEGAQQRARLQCAELISDMQSFKAANPGCILADFVRWHSPRDWIVPEGRADREGYLSTRMTSRGASDSEDSNLWQQLWSEARRIPANQQKPLFDFEMEAEKALHYLEGIPIYSLFASLLPTMFLITYERLYRQPIVHRIGCLRQRLRSLGTRIVQNVDWAAADPDDSVYGSVMDDLEALEVQTSRCVSLLCKFPGQYSLVETLVQQGRAIVDDRNMQKAVLKALSKYNILSATPARREYVFSANLYDTNVDGLDVPQRMHVIIDDAKSIRVVYCRTKTQGTISDNYLT
;
A
#
# COMPACT_ATOMS: atom_id res chain seq x y z
N MET A 1 13.66 -6.18 24.71
CA MET A 1 13.53 -7.63 24.98
C MET A 1 13.67 -8.55 23.75
N LEU A 2 12.66 -8.83 22.91
CA LEU A 2 12.80 -9.81 21.80
C LEU A 2 13.88 -9.44 20.78
N ARG A 3 13.86 -8.20 20.28
CA ARG A 3 14.88 -7.69 19.34
C ARG A 3 16.27 -7.60 19.96
N GLU A 4 16.37 -7.31 21.26
CA GLU A 4 17.66 -7.30 21.96
C GLU A 4 18.17 -8.71 22.19
N ARG A 5 17.29 -9.67 22.54
CA ARG A 5 17.65 -11.09 22.65
C ARG A 5 18.08 -11.64 21.29
N GLU A 6 17.37 -11.31 20.22
CA GLU A 6 17.73 -11.63 18.84
C GLU A 6 19.05 -10.98 18.44
N ALA A 7 19.25 -9.69 18.73
CA ALA A 7 20.49 -8.97 18.46
C ALA A 7 21.67 -9.53 19.25
N ILE A 8 21.47 -9.91 20.51
CA ILE A 8 22.43 -10.62 21.34
C ILE A 8 22.75 -11.98 20.70
N LEU A 9 21.74 -12.75 20.29
CA LEU A 9 21.90 -14.03 19.58
C LEU A 9 22.70 -13.89 18.28
N MET A 10 22.44 -12.83 17.51
CA MET A 10 23.12 -12.50 16.25
C MET A 10 24.54 -11.96 16.49
N SER A 11 24.77 -11.20 17.56
CA SER A 11 26.07 -10.62 17.93
C SER A 11 27.11 -11.67 18.26
N PHE A 12 26.68 -12.84 18.74
CA PHE A 12 27.57 -13.95 19.08
C PHE A 12 28.22 -14.63 17.85
N GLY A 13 27.82 -14.30 16.61
CA GLY A 13 28.49 -14.78 15.38
C GLY A 13 28.46 -16.31 15.23
N THR A 14 29.26 -16.90 14.35
CA THR A 14 29.35 -18.39 14.19
C THR A 14 30.50 -19.01 14.98
N SER A 15 31.16 -18.23 15.85
CA SER A 15 32.27 -18.73 16.66
C SER A 15 31.80 -19.79 17.65
N THR A 16 32.71 -20.67 18.07
CA THR A 16 32.45 -21.73 19.05
C THR A 16 32.00 -21.16 20.40
N GLU A 17 32.59 -20.06 20.84
CA GLU A 17 32.23 -19.33 22.07
C GLU A 17 30.83 -18.69 21.97
N GLY A 18 30.51 -18.10 20.81
CA GLY A 18 29.19 -17.55 20.56
C GLY A 18 28.09 -18.61 20.47
N ALA A 19 28.41 -19.77 19.91
CA ALA A 19 27.51 -20.93 19.94
C ALA A 19 27.24 -21.41 21.37
N GLN A 20 28.25 -21.41 22.25
CA GLN A 20 28.09 -21.76 23.67
C GLN A 20 27.24 -20.74 24.44
N GLN A 21 27.42 -19.44 24.20
CA GLN A 21 26.62 -18.40 24.87
C GLN A 21 25.15 -18.42 24.40
N ARG A 22 24.89 -18.64 23.11
CA ARG A 22 23.54 -18.91 22.58
C ARG A 22 22.91 -20.15 23.21
N ALA A 23 23.68 -21.23 23.27
CA ALA A 23 23.24 -22.47 23.90
C ALA A 23 22.83 -22.20 25.35
N ARG A 24 23.66 -21.50 26.16
CA ARG A 24 23.33 -21.17 27.57
C ARG A 24 22.04 -20.36 27.74
N LEU A 25 21.79 -19.36 26.90
CA LEU A 25 20.55 -18.57 26.96
C LEU A 25 19.33 -19.42 26.59
N GLN A 26 19.44 -20.23 25.53
CA GLN A 26 18.39 -21.19 25.16
C GLN A 26 18.21 -22.30 26.22
N CYS A 27 19.28 -22.69 26.92
CA CYS A 27 19.24 -23.67 28.01
C CYS A 27 18.41 -23.18 29.19
N ALA A 28 18.46 -21.88 29.54
CA ALA A 28 17.71 -21.35 30.67
C ALA A 28 16.19 -21.45 30.45
N GLU A 29 15.71 -21.07 29.27
CA GLU A 29 14.31 -21.20 28.87
C GLU A 29 13.91 -22.69 28.83
N LEU A 30 14.73 -23.52 28.18
CA LEU A 30 14.48 -24.96 28.07
C LEU A 30 14.47 -25.67 29.44
N ILE A 31 15.37 -25.32 30.36
CA ILE A 31 15.37 -25.85 31.73
C ILE A 31 14.08 -25.44 32.45
N SER A 32 13.67 -24.17 32.36
CA SER A 32 12.43 -23.67 32.99
C SER A 32 11.20 -24.44 32.49
N ASP A 33 11.11 -24.68 31.18
CA ASP A 33 10.07 -25.50 30.54
C ASP A 33 10.13 -26.96 31.04
N MET A 34 11.31 -27.58 31.06
CA MET A 34 11.47 -28.95 31.56
C MET A 34 11.10 -29.08 33.04
N GLN A 35 11.47 -28.10 33.87
CA GLN A 35 11.16 -28.09 35.29
C GLN A 35 9.65 -28.03 35.55
N SER A 36 8.95 -27.15 34.82
CA SER A 36 7.50 -26.97 34.95
C SER A 36 6.75 -28.18 34.43
N PHE A 37 7.20 -28.74 33.30
CA PHE A 37 6.62 -29.96 32.73
C PHE A 37 6.77 -31.16 33.68
N LYS A 38 7.94 -31.35 34.29
CA LYS A 38 8.16 -32.41 35.28
C LYS A 38 7.34 -32.23 36.55
N ALA A 39 7.10 -30.99 36.97
CA ALA A 39 6.25 -30.70 38.12
C ALA A 39 4.77 -31.00 37.84
N ALA A 40 4.30 -30.68 36.63
CA ALA A 40 2.92 -30.93 36.21
C ALA A 40 2.65 -32.42 35.88
N ASN A 41 3.66 -33.17 35.46
CA ASN A 41 3.53 -34.55 35.00
C ASN A 41 4.44 -35.50 35.80
N PRO A 42 4.01 -35.99 36.98
CA PRO A 42 4.78 -36.96 37.75
C PRO A 42 5.05 -38.24 36.96
N GLY A 43 6.30 -38.70 36.96
CA GLY A 43 6.72 -39.91 36.24
C GLY A 43 6.99 -39.72 34.74
N CYS A 44 6.89 -38.50 34.22
CA CYS A 44 7.20 -38.23 32.82
C CYS A 44 8.67 -38.48 32.48
N ILE A 45 8.91 -38.82 31.22
CA ILE A 45 10.23 -39.00 30.64
C ILE A 45 10.50 -37.95 29.56
N LEU A 46 11.75 -37.84 29.11
CA LEU A 46 12.15 -36.87 28.08
C LEU A 46 11.31 -37.01 26.80
N ALA A 47 10.95 -38.25 26.42
CA ALA A 47 10.08 -38.50 25.27
C ALA A 47 8.72 -37.79 25.40
N ASP A 48 8.10 -37.79 26.58
CA ASP A 48 6.82 -37.12 26.81
C ASP A 48 6.95 -35.60 26.67
N PHE A 49 8.06 -35.03 27.17
CA PHE A 49 8.36 -33.61 27.02
C PHE A 49 8.58 -33.23 25.57
N VAL A 50 9.34 -34.01 24.80
CA VAL A 50 9.61 -33.72 23.39
C VAL A 50 8.34 -33.80 22.54
N ARG A 51 7.47 -34.79 22.79
CA ARG A 51 6.17 -34.88 22.12
C ARG A 51 5.29 -33.65 22.34
N TRP A 52 5.44 -32.98 23.49
CA TRP A 52 4.72 -31.76 23.81
C TRP A 52 5.42 -30.49 23.29
N HIS A 53 6.72 -30.33 23.56
CA HIS A 53 7.50 -29.11 23.30
C HIS A 53 7.96 -28.99 21.85
N SER A 54 8.36 -30.11 21.25
CA SER A 54 8.80 -30.18 19.85
C SER A 54 8.27 -31.44 19.16
N PRO A 55 6.98 -31.48 18.78
CA PRO A 55 6.39 -32.63 18.09
C PRO A 55 7.13 -33.01 16.80
N ARG A 56 7.78 -32.05 16.14
CA ARG A 56 8.59 -32.26 14.94
C ARG A 56 9.84 -33.11 15.21
N ASP A 57 10.28 -33.19 16.45
CA ASP A 57 11.42 -33.99 16.88
C ASP A 57 11.08 -35.40 17.35
N TRP A 58 9.78 -35.72 17.38
CA TRP A 58 9.31 -37.06 17.65
C TRP A 58 9.03 -37.78 16.34
N ILE A 59 9.88 -38.74 15.99
CA ILE A 59 9.78 -39.50 14.74
C ILE A 59 8.99 -40.77 15.02
N VAL A 60 7.80 -40.88 14.42
CA VAL A 60 6.97 -42.09 14.46
C VAL A 60 7.09 -42.81 13.12
N PRO A 61 7.60 -44.05 13.07
CA PRO A 61 7.61 -44.85 11.85
C PRO A 61 6.21 -45.11 11.32
N GLU A 62 6.06 -45.18 9.99
CA GLU A 62 4.78 -45.47 9.35
C GLU A 62 4.18 -46.79 9.87
N GLY A 63 2.89 -46.76 10.23
CA GLY A 63 2.15 -47.93 10.72
C GLY A 63 2.33 -48.24 12.22
N ARG A 64 3.09 -47.43 12.98
CA ARG A 64 3.22 -47.58 14.43
C ARG A 64 2.36 -46.62 15.22
N ALA A 65 2.05 -46.99 16.46
CA ALA A 65 1.38 -46.11 17.40
C ALA A 65 2.30 -44.94 17.80
N ASP A 66 1.72 -43.77 18.08
CA ASP A 66 2.45 -42.54 18.45
C ASP A 66 3.37 -42.71 19.68
N ARG A 67 3.10 -43.70 20.54
CA ARG A 67 3.94 -44.04 21.71
C ARG A 67 5.22 -44.80 21.36
N GLU A 68 5.33 -45.36 20.16
CA GLU A 68 6.50 -46.13 19.68
C GLU A 68 7.48 -45.29 18.85
N GLY A 69 7.32 -43.97 18.84
CA GLY A 69 8.27 -43.07 18.19
C GLY A 69 9.62 -42.99 18.93
N TYR A 70 10.58 -42.33 18.29
CA TYR A 70 11.90 -42.06 18.84
C TYR A 70 12.33 -40.62 18.57
N LEU A 71 13.33 -40.17 19.34
CA LEU A 71 13.88 -38.82 19.22
C LEU A 71 14.64 -38.65 17.89
N SER A 72 14.49 -37.50 17.25
CA SER A 72 15.17 -37.17 15.99
C SER A 72 16.69 -37.27 16.10
N THR A 73 17.37 -37.45 14.96
CA THR A 73 18.84 -37.58 14.90
C THR A 73 19.55 -36.40 15.54
N ARG A 74 19.01 -35.18 15.45
CA ARG A 74 19.59 -33.99 16.12
C ARG A 74 19.45 -34.00 17.65
N MET A 75 18.50 -34.76 18.18
CA MET A 75 18.26 -34.95 19.61
C MET A 75 18.93 -36.19 20.19
N THR A 76 19.42 -37.08 19.33
CA THR A 76 20.21 -38.27 19.70
C THR A 76 21.68 -38.17 19.28
N SER A 77 22.04 -37.23 18.40
CA SER A 77 23.41 -37.03 17.94
C SER A 77 24.31 -36.67 19.12
N ARG A 78 25.25 -37.57 19.41
CA ARG A 78 26.44 -37.31 20.21
C ARG A 78 27.29 -36.26 19.49
N GLY A 79 27.86 -35.31 20.23
CA GLY A 79 28.79 -34.34 19.64
C GLY A 79 29.94 -35.06 18.93
N ALA A 80 30.49 -34.45 17.88
CA ALA A 80 31.54 -35.02 17.04
C ALA A 80 32.92 -35.19 17.72
N SER A 81 33.00 -35.16 19.05
CA SER A 81 34.21 -35.56 19.79
C SER A 81 33.90 -36.79 20.62
N ASP A 82 34.78 -37.79 20.54
CA ASP A 82 34.72 -39.10 21.22
C ASP A 82 34.84 -39.04 22.76
N SER A 83 34.28 -38.02 23.39
CA SER A 83 34.11 -37.87 24.83
C SER A 83 32.65 -38.15 25.21
N GLU A 84 32.45 -38.77 26.36
CA GLU A 84 31.22 -39.39 26.88
C GLU A 84 30.03 -38.44 27.16
N ASP A 85 29.93 -37.30 26.48
CA ASP A 85 28.94 -36.28 26.76
C ASP A 85 27.61 -36.55 26.03
N SER A 86 26.62 -36.94 26.84
CA SER A 86 25.20 -37.05 26.48
C SER A 86 24.68 -35.80 25.74
N ASN A 87 23.66 -35.94 24.88
CA ASN A 87 23.06 -34.79 24.17
C ASN A 87 22.63 -33.69 25.16
N LEU A 88 22.82 -32.42 24.82
CA LEU A 88 22.44 -31.26 25.65
C LEU A 88 21.02 -31.38 26.23
N TRP A 89 20.03 -31.81 25.43
CA TRP A 89 18.66 -31.97 25.90
C TRP A 89 18.53 -33.05 26.98
N GLN A 90 19.29 -34.13 26.85
CA GLN A 90 19.32 -35.20 27.86
C GLN A 90 20.04 -34.74 29.14
N GLN A 91 21.11 -33.96 29.01
CA GLN A 91 21.83 -33.36 30.13
C GLN A 91 20.91 -32.39 30.89
N LEU A 92 20.32 -31.40 30.20
CA LEU A 92 19.38 -30.44 30.79
C LEU A 92 18.16 -31.14 31.40
N TRP A 93 17.65 -32.18 30.74
CA TRP A 93 16.57 -32.98 31.30
C TRP A 93 17.01 -33.67 32.59
N SER A 94 18.23 -34.20 32.68
CA SER A 94 18.72 -34.82 33.91
C SER A 94 18.89 -33.80 35.05
N GLU A 95 19.32 -32.58 34.74
CA GLU A 95 19.52 -31.49 35.69
C GLU A 95 18.20 -30.81 36.13
N ALA A 96 17.17 -30.83 35.27
CA ALA A 96 15.89 -30.17 35.54
C ALA A 96 15.15 -30.82 36.74
N ARG A 97 14.91 -30.02 37.77
CA ARG A 97 14.14 -30.39 38.97
C ARG A 97 12.63 -30.27 38.75
N ARG A 98 11.82 -30.96 39.55
CA ARG A 98 10.35 -30.82 39.54
C ARG A 98 9.94 -29.53 40.26
N ILE A 99 9.94 -28.40 39.57
CA ILE A 99 9.58 -27.09 40.14
C ILE A 99 8.42 -26.49 39.33
N PRO A 100 7.26 -26.20 39.94
CA PRO A 100 6.15 -25.56 39.23
C PRO A 100 6.51 -24.13 38.83
N ALA A 101 5.95 -23.64 37.73
CA ALA A 101 6.31 -22.34 37.13
C ALA A 101 6.25 -21.16 38.12
N ASN A 102 5.29 -21.17 39.05
CA ASN A 102 5.13 -20.12 40.08
C ASN A 102 6.23 -20.11 41.16
N GLN A 103 7.03 -21.16 41.26
CA GLN A 103 8.16 -21.29 42.21
C GLN A 103 9.52 -21.23 41.50
N GLN A 104 9.53 -21.16 40.16
CA GLN A 104 10.76 -21.02 39.42
C GLN A 104 11.28 -19.59 39.52
N LYS A 105 12.61 -19.46 39.44
CA LYS A 105 13.24 -18.15 39.29
C LYS A 105 12.77 -17.53 37.97
N PRO A 106 12.25 -16.28 37.96
CA PRO A 106 11.88 -15.61 36.72
C PRO A 106 13.05 -15.58 35.73
N LEU A 107 12.77 -15.87 34.46
CA LEU A 107 13.76 -15.85 33.38
C LEU A 107 14.28 -14.45 33.07
N PHE A 108 13.51 -13.42 33.46
CA PHE A 108 13.87 -12.03 33.35
C PHE A 108 13.23 -11.23 34.50
N ASP A 109 13.79 -10.06 34.74
CA ASP A 109 13.26 -9.10 35.69
C ASP A 109 12.16 -8.27 35.01
N PHE A 110 10.91 -8.48 35.42
CA PHE A 110 9.76 -7.80 34.82
C PHE A 110 9.70 -6.31 35.21
N GLU A 111 10.24 -5.91 36.36
CA GLU A 111 10.24 -4.51 36.81
C GLU A 111 11.23 -3.70 35.97
N MET A 112 12.46 -4.22 35.82
CA MET A 112 13.48 -3.61 34.97
C MET A 112 13.01 -3.52 33.50
N GLU A 113 12.39 -4.57 32.97
CA GLU A 113 11.90 -4.53 31.57
C GLU A 113 10.72 -3.57 31.40
N ALA A 114 9.86 -3.42 32.42
CA ALA A 114 8.80 -2.41 32.41
C ALA A 114 9.38 -0.99 32.44
N GLU A 115 10.38 -0.74 33.29
CA GLU A 115 11.06 0.55 33.37
C GLU A 115 11.77 0.90 32.05
N LYS A 116 12.47 -0.06 31.42
CA LYS A 116 13.04 0.11 30.08
C LYS A 116 12.00 0.47 29.04
N ALA A 117 10.83 -0.18 29.06
CA ALA A 117 9.75 0.12 28.13
C ALA A 117 9.20 1.54 28.33
N LEU A 118 9.03 1.97 29.58
CA LEU A 118 8.59 3.33 29.90
C LEU A 118 9.63 4.37 29.49
N HIS A 119 10.90 4.16 29.82
CA HIS A 119 12.00 5.03 29.40
C HIS A 119 12.12 5.09 27.88
N TYR A 120 11.89 3.99 27.17
CA TYR A 120 11.82 3.99 25.71
C TYR A 120 10.69 4.88 25.19
N LEU A 121 9.49 4.78 25.77
CA LEU A 121 8.34 5.61 25.39
C LEU A 121 8.54 7.09 25.73
N GLU A 122 9.21 7.40 26.84
CA GLU A 122 9.55 8.77 27.25
C GLU A 122 10.65 9.36 26.36
N GLY A 123 11.64 8.56 25.98
CA GLY A 123 12.79 8.97 25.19
C GLY A 123 12.62 8.86 23.68
N ILE A 124 11.48 8.37 23.17
CA ILE A 124 11.29 8.20 21.74
C ILE A 124 11.30 9.56 21.02
N PRO A 125 12.18 9.77 20.02
CA PRO A 125 12.14 11.00 19.24
C PRO A 125 10.80 11.13 18.53
N ILE A 126 10.23 12.33 18.56
CA ILE A 126 8.98 12.67 17.85
C ILE A 126 9.08 12.28 16.36
N TYR A 127 10.25 12.49 15.76
CA TYR A 127 10.55 12.07 14.38
C TYR A 127 10.32 10.56 14.17
N SER A 128 10.91 9.71 15.02
CA SER A 128 10.77 8.26 14.92
C SER A 128 9.34 7.80 15.18
N LEU A 129 8.64 8.47 16.10
CA LEU A 129 7.22 8.23 16.33
C LEU A 129 6.40 8.53 15.07
N PHE A 130 6.58 9.70 14.44
CA PHE A 130 5.90 10.03 13.19
C PHE A 130 6.24 9.07 12.05
N ALA A 131 7.52 8.71 11.90
CA ALA A 131 7.96 7.72 10.90
C ALA A 131 7.22 6.38 11.09
N SER A 132 7.06 5.93 12.34
CA SER A 132 6.31 4.70 12.65
C SER A 132 4.80 4.79 12.36
N LEU A 133 4.24 6.01 12.34
CA LEU A 133 2.83 6.27 12.03
C LEU A 133 2.57 6.46 10.52
N LEU A 134 3.60 6.71 9.70
CA LEU A 134 3.45 6.93 8.26
C LEU A 134 2.64 5.83 7.55
N PRO A 135 2.91 4.51 7.74
CA PRO A 135 2.13 3.46 7.07
C PRO A 135 0.64 3.59 7.36
N THR A 136 0.30 3.88 8.62
CA THR A 136 -1.08 4.02 9.07
C THR A 136 -1.72 5.26 8.46
N MET A 137 -1.00 6.39 8.43
CA MET A 137 -1.49 7.62 7.82
C MET A 137 -1.78 7.46 6.33
N PHE A 138 -0.85 6.89 5.56
CA PHE A 138 -1.03 6.67 4.12
C PHE A 138 -2.18 5.69 3.84
N LEU A 139 -2.30 4.62 4.63
CA LEU A 139 -3.38 3.66 4.51
C LEU A 139 -4.75 4.32 4.76
N ILE A 140 -4.87 5.14 5.80
CA ILE A 140 -6.10 5.88 6.09
C ILE A 140 -6.44 6.84 4.95
N THR A 141 -5.47 7.62 4.45
CA THR A 141 -5.72 8.56 3.35
C THR A 141 -6.15 7.83 2.08
N TYR A 142 -5.47 6.73 1.73
CA TYR A 142 -5.85 5.88 0.60
C TYR A 142 -7.26 5.32 0.76
N GLU A 143 -7.60 4.79 1.93
CA GLU A 143 -8.93 4.27 2.23
C GLU A 143 -10.01 5.35 2.10
N ARG A 144 -9.73 6.58 2.55
CA ARG A 144 -10.67 7.70 2.43
C ARG A 144 -10.97 8.03 0.96
N LEU A 145 -9.96 8.01 0.09
CA LEU A 145 -10.14 8.20 -1.35
C LEU A 145 -10.88 7.01 -1.97
N TYR A 146 -10.53 5.77 -1.60
CA TYR A 146 -11.19 4.57 -2.08
C TYR A 146 -12.68 4.56 -1.75
N ARG A 147 -13.07 4.97 -0.53
CA ARG A 147 -14.47 4.99 -0.10
C ARG A 147 -15.33 6.02 -0.85
N GLN A 148 -14.75 6.94 -1.62
CA GLN A 148 -15.53 7.91 -2.37
C GLN A 148 -16.27 7.24 -3.55
N PRO A 149 -17.61 7.26 -3.60
CA PRO A 149 -18.36 6.53 -4.63
C PRO A 149 -18.04 6.95 -6.06
N ILE A 150 -17.64 8.21 -6.25
CA ILE A 150 -17.30 8.79 -7.55
C ILE A 150 -16.06 8.16 -8.18
N VAL A 151 -15.09 7.74 -7.37
CA VAL A 151 -13.83 7.15 -7.83
C VAL A 151 -14.10 5.82 -8.54
N HIS A 152 -15.16 5.12 -8.15
CA HIS A 152 -15.61 3.91 -8.83
C HIS A 152 -16.51 4.17 -10.04
N ARG A 153 -17.02 5.38 -10.25
CA ARG A 153 -17.89 5.69 -11.40
C ARG A 153 -17.16 6.35 -12.56
N ILE A 154 -16.03 7.01 -12.30
CA ILE A 154 -15.19 7.68 -13.30
C ILE A 154 -13.95 6.81 -13.56
N GLY A 155 -13.73 6.43 -14.82
CA GLY A 155 -12.66 5.50 -15.21
C GLY A 155 -11.26 6.03 -14.87
N CYS A 156 -11.00 7.30 -15.18
CA CYS A 156 -9.71 7.94 -14.95
C CYS A 156 -9.32 7.98 -13.47
N LEU A 157 -10.27 8.26 -12.56
CA LEU A 157 -10.04 8.26 -11.12
C LEU A 157 -9.76 6.83 -10.63
N ARG A 158 -10.52 5.85 -11.10
CA ARG A 158 -10.34 4.44 -10.76
C ARG A 158 -8.95 3.95 -11.13
N GLN A 159 -8.47 4.31 -12.33
CA GLN A 159 -7.14 3.91 -12.81
C GLN A 159 -6.04 4.55 -11.96
N ARG A 160 -6.14 5.85 -11.65
CA ARG A 160 -5.17 6.54 -10.78
C ARG A 160 -5.14 5.94 -9.38
N LEU A 161 -6.30 5.64 -8.78
CA LEU A 161 -6.38 5.01 -7.46
C LEU A 161 -5.72 3.61 -7.44
N ARG A 162 -5.90 2.81 -8.51
CA ARG A 162 -5.24 1.50 -8.64
C ARG A 162 -3.72 1.64 -8.77
N SER A 163 -3.26 2.59 -9.58
CA SER A 163 -1.84 2.87 -9.75
C SER A 163 -1.19 3.34 -8.44
N LEU A 164 -1.89 4.19 -7.69
CA LEU A 164 -1.46 4.64 -6.38
C LEU A 164 -1.36 3.47 -5.38
N GLY A 165 -2.39 2.62 -5.31
CA GLY A 165 -2.39 1.45 -4.42
C GLY A 165 -1.25 0.48 -4.74
N THR A 166 -0.96 0.28 -6.02
CA THR A 166 0.16 -0.56 -6.46
C THR A 166 1.50 0.01 -5.98
N ARG A 167 1.71 1.33 -6.12
CA ARG A 167 2.93 2.00 -5.64
C ARG A 167 3.08 1.94 -4.13
N ILE A 168 2.01 2.18 -3.38
CA ILE A 168 1.99 2.10 -1.90
C ILE A 168 2.42 0.72 -1.40
N VAL A 169 2.05 -0.34 -2.12
CA VAL A 169 2.34 -1.73 -1.71
C VAL A 169 3.71 -2.21 -2.21
N GLN A 170 4.09 -1.85 -3.44
CA GLN A 170 5.27 -2.43 -4.10
C GLN A 170 6.52 -1.56 -3.98
N ASN A 171 6.37 -0.24 -3.89
CA ASN A 171 7.50 0.69 -3.99
C ASN A 171 7.90 1.28 -2.65
N VAL A 172 7.08 1.12 -1.60
CA VAL A 172 7.34 1.69 -0.27
C VAL A 172 7.76 0.59 0.69
N ASP A 173 8.97 0.70 1.22
CA ASP A 173 9.41 -0.13 2.35
C ASP A 173 8.94 0.47 3.68
N TRP A 174 7.79 -0.02 4.14
CA TRP A 174 7.20 0.40 5.41
C TRP A 174 7.99 -0.07 6.65
N ALA A 175 8.85 -1.08 6.51
CA ALA A 175 9.65 -1.59 7.63
C ALA A 175 10.87 -0.68 7.90
N ALA A 176 11.42 -0.08 6.84
CA ALA A 176 12.51 0.89 6.90
C ALA A 176 12.00 2.30 6.55
N ALA A 177 10.84 2.69 7.09
CA ALA A 177 10.21 3.94 6.71
C ALA A 177 11.06 5.17 7.09
N ASP A 178 11.56 5.87 6.07
CA ASP A 178 12.30 7.12 6.21
C ASP A 178 11.48 8.27 5.61
N PRO A 179 10.91 9.17 6.43
CA PRO A 179 10.16 10.34 5.98
C PRO A 179 10.85 11.19 4.91
N ASP A 180 12.19 11.19 4.88
CA ASP A 180 12.98 11.99 3.94
C ASP A 180 13.21 11.30 2.58
N ASP A 181 12.79 10.04 2.41
CA ASP A 181 12.90 9.36 1.13
C ASP A 181 11.91 9.96 0.10
N SER A 182 12.46 10.32 -1.05
CA SER A 182 11.75 10.83 -2.23
C SER A 182 10.53 9.99 -2.65
N VAL A 183 10.51 8.68 -2.36
CA VAL A 183 9.37 7.81 -2.64
C VAL A 183 8.12 8.28 -1.89
N TYR A 184 8.25 8.68 -0.62
CA TYR A 184 7.11 9.19 0.15
C TYR A 184 6.59 10.49 -0.43
N GLY A 185 7.49 11.41 -0.81
CA GLY A 185 7.13 12.66 -1.48
C GLY A 185 6.33 12.41 -2.76
N SER A 186 6.80 11.50 -3.62
CA SER A 186 6.07 11.15 -4.85
C SER A 186 4.68 10.57 -4.57
N VAL A 187 4.54 9.71 -3.55
CA VAL A 187 3.22 9.13 -3.21
C VAL A 187 2.30 10.20 -2.60
N MET A 188 2.83 11.15 -1.83
CA MET A 188 2.08 12.30 -1.33
C MET A 188 1.59 13.20 -2.46
N ASP A 189 2.43 13.52 -3.43
CA ASP A 189 2.07 14.32 -4.60
C ASP A 189 0.93 13.65 -5.39
N ASP A 190 0.99 12.33 -5.53
CA ASP A 190 -0.05 11.55 -6.20
C ASP A 190 -1.36 11.51 -5.41
N LEU A 191 -1.29 11.40 -4.08
CA LEU A 191 -2.45 11.48 -3.18
C LEU A 191 -3.13 12.85 -3.32
N GLU A 192 -2.36 13.93 -3.21
CA GLU A 192 -2.86 15.31 -3.36
C GLU A 192 -3.50 15.50 -4.74
N ALA A 193 -2.80 15.13 -5.80
CA ALA A 193 -3.30 15.27 -7.16
C ALA A 193 -4.56 14.43 -7.41
N LEU A 194 -4.71 13.26 -6.77
CA LEU A 194 -5.91 12.44 -6.85
C LEU A 194 -7.07 13.06 -6.05
N GLU A 195 -6.82 13.59 -4.86
CA GLU A 195 -7.81 14.29 -4.05
C GLU A 195 -8.37 15.52 -4.76
N VAL A 196 -7.49 16.35 -5.33
CA VAL A 196 -7.87 17.54 -6.11
C VAL A 196 -8.71 17.13 -7.32
N GLN A 197 -8.29 16.12 -8.07
CA GLN A 197 -9.05 15.66 -9.23
C GLN A 197 -10.42 15.10 -8.83
N THR A 198 -10.49 14.37 -7.72
CA THR A 198 -11.74 13.82 -7.20
C THR A 198 -12.70 14.94 -6.78
N SER A 199 -12.19 15.96 -6.08
CA SER A 199 -12.96 17.16 -5.70
C SER A 199 -13.49 17.92 -6.91
N ARG A 200 -12.69 18.05 -7.98
CA ARG A 200 -13.14 18.64 -9.26
C ARG A 200 -14.27 17.83 -9.88
N CYS A 201 -14.17 16.50 -9.90
CA CYS A 201 -15.21 15.63 -10.42
C CYS A 201 -16.52 15.76 -9.61
N VAL A 202 -16.43 15.83 -8.28
CA VAL A 202 -17.59 16.04 -7.40
C VAL A 202 -18.26 17.39 -7.71
N SER A 203 -17.48 18.46 -7.81
CA SER A 203 -17.99 19.80 -8.16
C SER A 203 -18.68 19.82 -9.53
N LEU A 204 -18.11 19.15 -10.53
CA LEU A 204 -18.70 19.03 -11.86
C LEU A 204 -19.97 18.18 -11.85
N LEU A 205 -20.04 17.08 -11.09
CA LEU A 205 -21.27 16.30 -10.95
C LEU A 205 -22.39 17.07 -10.24
N CYS A 206 -22.07 17.98 -9.33
CA CYS A 206 -23.05 18.90 -8.76
C CYS A 206 -23.66 19.83 -9.82
N LYS A 207 -22.88 20.19 -10.86
CA LYS A 207 -23.34 21.01 -12.00
C LYS A 207 -24.05 20.18 -13.07
N PHE A 208 -23.59 18.94 -13.29
CA PHE A 208 -24.09 18.02 -14.32
C PHE A 208 -24.50 16.67 -13.68
N PRO A 209 -25.62 16.61 -12.94
CA PRO A 209 -26.02 15.41 -12.22
C PRO A 209 -26.17 14.20 -13.13
N GLY A 210 -25.53 13.09 -12.77
CA GLY A 210 -25.58 11.81 -13.50
C GLY A 210 -24.73 11.74 -14.78
N GLN A 211 -24.08 12.84 -15.19
CA GLN A 211 -23.31 12.90 -16.44
C GLN A 211 -21.85 12.51 -16.24
N TYR A 212 -21.58 11.26 -15.85
CA TYR A 212 -20.22 10.80 -15.51
C TYR A 212 -19.23 10.87 -16.67
N SER A 213 -19.65 10.49 -17.88
CA SER A 213 -18.80 10.55 -19.08
C SER A 213 -18.43 11.99 -19.44
N LEU A 214 -19.40 12.91 -19.39
CA LEU A 214 -19.15 14.34 -19.60
C LEU A 214 -18.13 14.88 -18.59
N VAL A 215 -18.29 14.54 -17.30
CA VAL A 215 -17.35 14.96 -16.25
C VAL A 215 -15.97 14.37 -16.47
N GLU A 216 -15.86 13.09 -16.84
CA GLU A 216 -14.60 12.44 -17.14
C GLU A 216 -13.85 13.13 -18.29
N THR A 217 -14.55 13.38 -19.42
CA THR A 217 -13.95 14.08 -20.57
C THR A 217 -13.54 15.50 -20.23
N LEU A 218 -14.37 16.25 -19.49
CA LEU A 218 -14.03 17.61 -19.07
C LEU A 218 -12.80 17.65 -18.16
N VAL A 219 -12.64 16.68 -17.27
CA VAL A 219 -11.48 16.62 -16.37
C VAL A 219 -10.21 16.20 -17.10
N GLN A 220 -10.31 15.32 -18.10
CA GLN A 220 -9.14 14.86 -18.87
C GLN A 220 -8.71 15.86 -19.96
N GLN A 221 -9.66 16.49 -20.65
CA GLN A 221 -9.40 17.26 -21.87
C GLN A 221 -9.68 18.76 -21.71
N GLY A 222 -10.32 19.20 -20.60
CA GLY A 222 -10.75 20.58 -20.40
C GLY A 222 -11.93 21.02 -21.26
N ARG A 223 -12.38 20.17 -22.18
CA ARG A 223 -13.50 20.39 -23.11
C ARG A 223 -14.24 19.08 -23.36
N ALA A 224 -15.51 19.15 -23.75
CA ALA A 224 -16.29 17.99 -24.13
C ALA A 224 -17.30 18.35 -25.22
N ILE A 225 -17.50 17.42 -26.15
CA ILE A 225 -18.56 17.53 -27.17
C ILE A 225 -19.86 17.04 -26.53
N VAL A 226 -20.94 17.77 -26.74
CA VAL A 226 -22.27 17.46 -26.21
C VAL A 226 -23.13 16.98 -27.37
N ASP A 227 -23.24 15.67 -27.53
CA ASP A 227 -23.95 14.99 -28.61
C ASP A 227 -25.30 14.41 -28.15
N ASP A 228 -25.37 13.88 -26.94
CA ASP A 228 -26.60 13.32 -26.38
C ASP A 228 -27.60 14.38 -25.89
N ARG A 229 -28.89 14.13 -26.12
CA ARG A 229 -29.99 14.99 -25.64
C ARG A 229 -29.99 15.13 -24.12
N ASN A 230 -29.59 14.10 -23.36
CA ASN A 230 -29.56 14.21 -21.89
C ASN A 230 -28.41 15.10 -21.42
N MET A 231 -27.22 14.94 -22.02
CA MET A 231 -26.10 15.84 -21.79
C MET A 231 -26.46 17.28 -22.15
N GLN A 232 -27.10 17.49 -23.30
CA GLN A 232 -27.55 18.81 -23.75
C GLN A 232 -28.51 19.44 -22.73
N LYS A 233 -29.52 18.70 -22.26
CA LYS A 233 -30.44 19.18 -21.21
C LYS A 233 -29.70 19.52 -19.92
N ALA A 234 -28.74 18.69 -19.49
CA ALA A 234 -27.97 18.94 -18.27
C ALA A 234 -27.12 20.21 -18.38
N VAL A 235 -26.45 20.40 -19.52
CA VAL A 235 -25.63 21.60 -19.79
C VAL A 235 -26.50 22.85 -19.87
N LEU A 236 -27.60 22.79 -20.64
CA LEU A 236 -28.56 23.90 -20.72
C LEU A 236 -29.10 24.25 -19.32
N LYS A 237 -29.54 23.26 -18.53
CA LYS A 237 -29.99 23.50 -17.16
C LYS A 237 -28.91 24.17 -16.30
N ALA A 238 -27.65 23.73 -16.41
CA ALA A 238 -26.55 24.36 -15.69
C ALA A 238 -26.33 25.82 -16.13
N LEU A 239 -26.40 26.12 -17.43
CA LEU A 239 -26.27 27.47 -17.98
C LEU A 239 -27.45 28.38 -17.64
N SER A 240 -28.67 27.83 -17.49
CA SER A 240 -29.87 28.59 -17.10
C SER A 240 -29.68 29.32 -15.77
N LYS A 241 -28.94 28.72 -14.83
CA LYS A 241 -28.63 29.29 -13.52
C LYS A 241 -27.85 30.61 -13.60
N TYR A 242 -27.21 30.85 -14.74
CA TYR A 242 -26.44 32.07 -15.01
C TYR A 242 -27.18 33.04 -15.95
N ASN A 243 -28.49 32.87 -16.15
CA ASN A 243 -29.32 33.66 -17.08
C ASN A 243 -28.82 33.68 -18.53
N ILE A 244 -28.02 32.67 -18.93
CA ILE A 244 -27.49 32.57 -20.29
C ILE A 244 -28.60 32.15 -21.28
N LEU A 245 -29.61 31.41 -20.81
CA LEU A 245 -30.70 30.90 -21.65
C LEU A 245 -31.89 31.86 -21.83
N SER A 246 -32.01 32.89 -20.99
CA SER A 246 -32.99 33.95 -21.19
C SER A 246 -32.58 34.93 -22.29
N ALA A 247 -31.32 34.88 -22.73
CA ALA A 247 -30.88 35.60 -23.91
C ALA A 247 -31.34 34.83 -25.15
N THR A 248 -32.27 35.39 -25.93
CA THR A 248 -32.44 34.99 -27.33
C THR A 248 -31.06 35.03 -27.97
N PRO A 249 -30.56 33.93 -28.58
CA PRO A 249 -29.24 33.92 -29.16
C PRO A 249 -29.15 35.02 -30.21
N ALA A 250 -28.47 36.12 -29.86
CA ALA A 250 -28.38 37.31 -30.72
C ALA A 250 -27.64 37.00 -32.02
N ARG A 251 -26.88 35.89 -32.05
CA ARG A 251 -26.12 35.44 -33.20
C ARG A 251 -26.09 33.91 -33.21
N ARG A 252 -26.38 33.32 -34.38
CA ARG A 252 -26.04 31.91 -34.67
C ARG A 252 -24.66 31.91 -35.29
N GLU A 253 -23.68 31.36 -34.58
CA GLU A 253 -22.34 31.17 -35.11
C GLU A 253 -22.23 29.75 -35.69
N TYR A 254 -21.91 29.67 -36.98
CA TYR A 254 -21.63 28.40 -37.66
C TYR A 254 -20.13 28.19 -37.63
N VAL A 255 -19.67 27.31 -36.75
CA VAL A 255 -18.26 26.93 -36.68
C VAL A 255 -18.04 25.76 -37.63
N PHE A 256 -17.35 26.03 -38.73
CA PHE A 256 -16.94 25.00 -39.67
C PHE A 256 -15.64 24.37 -39.20
N SER A 257 -15.67 23.07 -38.91
CA SER A 257 -14.47 22.28 -38.70
C SER A 257 -13.98 21.76 -40.05
N ALA A 258 -12.81 22.22 -40.50
CA ALA A 258 -12.09 21.58 -41.60
C ALA A 258 -11.10 20.58 -41.00
N ASN A 259 -11.16 19.31 -41.42
CA ASN A 259 -10.11 18.32 -41.15
C ASN A 259 -8.88 18.73 -41.95
N LEU A 260 -8.11 19.67 -41.41
CA LEU A 260 -6.76 19.95 -41.90
C LEU A 260 -5.88 18.81 -41.40
N TYR A 261 -5.83 17.73 -42.19
CA TYR A 261 -4.76 16.76 -42.12
C TYR A 261 -3.42 17.53 -42.09
N ASP A 262 -2.55 17.21 -41.13
CA ASP A 262 -1.12 17.63 -41.02
C ASP A 262 -0.66 18.75 -40.07
N THR A 263 -1.44 19.30 -39.14
CA THR A 263 -0.84 20.23 -38.14
C THR A 263 -0.98 19.84 -36.67
N ASN A 264 -1.38 18.61 -36.37
CA ASN A 264 -1.68 18.20 -35.01
C ASN A 264 -0.55 17.39 -34.36
N VAL A 265 0.15 18.00 -33.41
CA VAL A 265 1.10 17.35 -32.51
C VAL A 265 0.38 16.40 -31.53
N ASP A 266 -0.93 16.56 -31.32
CA ASP A 266 -1.71 15.80 -30.31
C ASP A 266 -2.96 15.07 -30.88
N GLY A 267 -3.11 14.94 -32.20
CA GLY A 267 -4.19 14.14 -32.81
C GLY A 267 -5.63 14.60 -32.53
N LEU A 268 -5.84 15.78 -31.94
CA LEU A 268 -7.17 16.33 -31.64
C LEU A 268 -7.51 17.47 -32.58
N ASP A 269 -8.35 17.23 -33.61
CA ASP A 269 -8.84 18.28 -34.51
C ASP A 269 -9.31 19.49 -33.70
N VAL A 270 -8.55 20.58 -33.76
CA VAL A 270 -8.98 21.85 -33.17
C VAL A 270 -9.95 22.44 -34.18
N PRO A 271 -11.26 22.53 -33.88
CA PRO A 271 -12.16 23.23 -34.77
C PRO A 271 -11.65 24.67 -34.90
N GLN A 272 -11.09 25.00 -36.06
CA GLN A 272 -10.70 26.37 -36.33
C GLN A 272 -11.99 27.19 -36.35
N ARG A 273 -12.01 28.25 -35.55
CA ARG A 273 -13.10 29.21 -35.60
C ARG A 273 -13.03 29.94 -36.93
N MET A 274 -13.82 29.49 -37.88
CA MET A 274 -14.08 30.17 -39.14
C MET A 274 -15.26 31.11 -38.93
N HIS A 275 -15.01 32.42 -39.02
CA HIS A 275 -16.10 33.39 -38.96
C HIS A 275 -16.76 33.47 -40.32
N VAL A 276 -18.07 33.21 -40.34
CA VAL A 276 -18.88 33.25 -41.56
C VAL A 276 -19.83 34.43 -41.52
N ILE A 277 -19.85 35.20 -42.60
CA ILE A 277 -20.89 36.18 -42.89
C ILE A 277 -21.93 35.47 -43.75
N ILE A 278 -23.17 35.44 -43.25
CA ILE A 278 -24.34 34.98 -44.00
C ILE A 278 -25.01 36.22 -44.54
N ASP A 279 -24.96 36.40 -45.85
CA ASP A 279 -25.58 37.52 -46.55
C ASP A 279 -26.96 37.07 -47.06
N ASP A 280 -28.00 37.72 -46.55
CA ASP A 280 -29.42 37.61 -46.95
C ASP A 280 -29.87 36.23 -47.46
N ALA A 281 -29.59 35.18 -46.67
CA ALA A 281 -30.00 33.80 -46.89
C ALA A 281 -29.57 33.14 -48.22
N LYS A 282 -28.67 33.78 -49.00
CA LYS A 282 -28.30 33.29 -50.35
C LYS A 282 -26.82 32.95 -50.51
N SER A 283 -25.94 33.39 -49.59
CA SER A 283 -24.54 33.00 -49.63
C SER A 283 -23.89 32.95 -48.25
N ILE A 284 -22.97 32.01 -48.10
CA ILE A 284 -22.13 31.78 -46.91
C ILE A 284 -20.71 32.20 -47.32
N ARG A 285 -20.19 33.32 -46.78
CA ARG A 285 -18.79 33.71 -46.98
C ARG A 285 -17.98 33.45 -45.73
N VAL A 286 -16.87 32.73 -45.85
CA VAL A 286 -15.87 32.58 -44.79
C VAL A 286 -14.94 33.79 -44.83
N VAL A 287 -14.86 34.55 -43.73
CA VAL A 287 -14.20 35.86 -43.70
C VAL A 287 -12.90 35.85 -42.91
N TYR A 288 -12.70 34.89 -42.00
CA TYR A 288 -11.45 34.82 -41.25
C TYR A 288 -11.08 33.39 -40.90
N CYS A 289 -9.93 32.95 -41.38
CA CYS A 289 -9.29 31.68 -41.02
C CYS A 289 -7.88 32.01 -40.50
N ARG A 290 -7.67 31.93 -39.19
CA ARG A 290 -6.36 32.19 -38.58
C ARG A 290 -5.56 30.89 -38.54
N THR A 291 -4.94 30.53 -39.66
CA THR A 291 -3.90 29.49 -39.68
C THR A 291 -2.64 30.08 -39.06
N LYS A 292 -2.20 29.53 -37.93
CA LYS A 292 -0.90 29.90 -37.33
C LYS A 292 0.22 29.17 -38.07
N THR A 293 0.35 29.44 -39.35
CA THR A 293 1.49 29.08 -40.20
C THR A 293 1.73 30.27 -41.12
N GLN A 294 2.87 30.95 -40.93
CA GLN A 294 3.37 31.92 -41.91
C GLN A 294 3.57 31.18 -43.23
N GLY A 295 2.62 31.35 -44.13
CA GLY A 295 2.67 30.91 -45.50
C GLY A 295 1.73 31.81 -46.26
N THR A 296 2.29 32.66 -47.12
CA THR A 296 1.58 33.49 -48.08
C THR A 296 0.52 32.66 -48.81
N ILE A 297 -0.76 33.00 -48.63
CA ILE A 297 -1.84 32.47 -49.45
C ILE A 297 -2.33 33.63 -50.33
N SER A 298 -2.15 33.44 -51.63
CA SER A 298 -2.71 34.27 -52.69
C SER A 298 -4.23 34.17 -52.72
N ASP A 299 -4.88 35.30 -52.97
CA ASP A 299 -6.31 35.41 -53.24
C ASP A 299 -6.70 34.45 -54.38
N ASN A 300 -7.39 33.37 -54.05
CA ASN A 300 -8.10 32.56 -55.04
C ASN A 300 -9.59 32.59 -54.70
N TYR A 301 -10.33 33.28 -55.56
CA TYR A 301 -11.79 33.27 -55.60
C TYR A 301 -12.27 31.86 -55.95
N LEU A 302 -13.11 31.26 -55.11
CA LEU A 302 -13.92 30.11 -55.47
C LEU A 302 -15.29 30.64 -55.94
N THR A 303 -15.67 30.24 -57.16
CA THR A 303 -16.97 30.50 -57.79
C THR A 303 -18.01 29.51 -57.31
#